data_AF-A0A937QQ32-F1
#
_entry.id   AF-A0A937QQ32-F1
#
_cell.length_a   1.000
_cell.length_b   1.000
_cell.length_c   1.000
_cell.angle_alpha   90.00
_cell.angle_beta   90.00
_cell.angle_gamma   90.00
#
_symmetry.space_group_name_H-M   'P 1'
#
loop_
_entity.id
_entity.type
_entity.pdbx_description
1 polymer ?
#
loop_
_entity_poly.entity_id
_entity_poly.type
_entity_poly.pdbx_seq_one_letter_code
_entity_poly.pdbx_strand_id
1 'polypeptide(L)'
;MSGYPHLAWEGITGGIIPEPDIDWLEGQGTTGDPYRIDTAQQLILLGKASIIWDKYFALAADIDLDPNLPGRQVFKQAPIPEFMGVFDGHGWTISHLTIQGESDLGLFGQLAASSEVKNLTLLEVNITGFGSYRGALTARNGGRITDCHSAGVVSNGNWYFGGLVGINWGALTNCNSSAAVNGGFFLGGLVGYNLYDGNINNCYSTGQISGGATAGGLVGSNEGTVTQCHSTGGAEGDFFGQVGGLVGNNSGTIAASYSTGPSSGSWSVGGLVGCNAYGSITTSYSSGPVQGFDYYHGGLVGSNVEGIITACYSTGAVSSLYGGAGLVELNDNGTVTACFWDIQTSGQATSAGGTGKTTAEMQTASTFLEAGWDFVDETANGTGDIWWILEGQDYPRLWWELMPDEPLENFGK
;
A
#
# COMPACT_ATOMS: atom_id res chain seq x y z
N MET A 1 -37.72 30.43 18.63
CA MET A 1 -37.63 28.96 18.73
C MET A 1 -37.14 28.49 17.37
N SER A 2 -35.89 28.04 17.26
CA SER A 2 -35.39 27.48 16.00
C SER A 2 -35.92 26.05 15.88
N GLY A 3 -36.89 25.84 14.98
CA GLY A 3 -37.31 24.50 14.60
C GLY A 3 -36.19 23.75 13.89
N TYR A 4 -36.33 22.42 13.79
CA TYR A 4 -35.44 21.58 13.00
C TYR A 4 -35.75 21.72 11.50
N PRO A 5 -34.80 21.40 10.60
CA PRO A 5 -35.09 21.34 9.17
C PRO A 5 -36.20 20.31 8.89
N HIS A 6 -37.11 20.67 7.97
CA HIS A 6 -38.23 19.85 7.54
C HIS A 6 -38.07 19.52 6.04
N LEU A 7 -38.53 18.34 5.63
CA LEU A 7 -38.50 17.97 4.22
C LEU A 7 -39.56 18.79 3.47
N ALA A 8 -39.24 19.27 2.27
CA ALA A 8 -40.11 20.19 1.51
C ALA A 8 -41.51 19.60 1.20
N TRP A 9 -41.64 18.27 1.20
CA TRP A 9 -42.92 17.58 0.97
C TRP A 9 -43.79 17.45 2.22
N GLU A 10 -43.30 17.80 3.41
CA GLU A 10 -44.08 17.77 4.66
C GLU A 10 -45.15 18.87 4.71
N GLY A 11 -45.17 19.78 3.72
CA GLY A 11 -46.21 20.80 3.59
C GLY A 11 -46.18 21.87 4.69
N ILE A 12 -45.10 21.93 5.48
CA ILE A 12 -44.91 22.90 6.55
C ILE A 12 -44.43 24.22 5.94
N THR A 13 -45.15 25.31 6.20
CA THR A 13 -44.75 26.66 5.78
C THR A 13 -43.44 27.07 6.46
N GLY A 14 -42.37 27.16 5.67
CA GLY A 14 -41.04 27.63 6.04
C GLY A 14 -40.28 28.16 4.82
N GLY A 15 -39.17 28.86 5.03
CA GLY A 15 -38.30 29.26 3.92
C GLY A 15 -37.60 28.03 3.33
N ILE A 16 -37.59 27.90 2.00
CA ILE A 16 -36.72 26.92 1.33
C ILE A 16 -35.29 27.33 1.65
N ILE A 17 -34.51 26.42 2.24
CA ILE A 17 -33.06 26.61 2.39
C ILE A 17 -32.50 26.54 0.96
N PRO A 18 -31.94 27.64 0.41
CA PRO A 18 -31.40 27.62 -0.95
C PRO A 18 -30.27 26.60 -1.05
N GLU A 19 -30.10 26.00 -2.23
CA GLU A 19 -28.90 25.20 -2.48
C GLU A 19 -27.66 26.09 -2.25
N PRO A 20 -26.57 25.53 -1.71
CA PRO A 20 -25.34 26.29 -1.53
C PRO A 20 -24.92 26.89 -2.88
N ASP A 21 -24.64 28.19 -2.89
CA ASP A 21 -24.12 28.83 -4.10
C ASP A 21 -22.75 28.23 -4.44
N ILE A 22 -22.56 27.89 -5.71
CA ILE A 22 -21.34 27.32 -6.27
C ILE A 22 -20.63 28.31 -7.22
N ASP A 23 -21.03 29.59 -7.18
CA ASP A 23 -20.44 30.70 -7.93
C ASP A 23 -18.92 30.93 -7.71
N TRP A 24 -18.35 30.28 -6.70
CA TRP A 24 -16.93 30.28 -6.37
C TRP A 24 -16.08 29.28 -7.18
N LEU A 25 -16.70 28.45 -8.03
CA LEU A 25 -16.03 27.52 -8.96
C LEU A 25 -16.26 27.92 -10.42
N GLU A 26 -15.18 27.88 -11.20
CA GLU A 26 -15.25 27.91 -12.65
C GLU A 26 -15.43 26.50 -13.21
N GLY A 27 -16.13 26.37 -14.35
CA GLY A 27 -16.43 25.09 -15.01
C GLY A 27 -17.88 24.63 -14.80
N GLN A 28 -18.24 23.47 -15.34
CA GLN A 28 -19.59 22.89 -15.25
C GLN A 28 -19.63 21.54 -14.51
N GLY A 29 -18.49 21.09 -13.97
CA GLY A 29 -18.39 19.82 -13.26
C GLY A 29 -18.60 18.60 -14.17
N THR A 30 -18.30 18.72 -15.46
CA THR A 30 -18.42 17.64 -16.46
C THR A 30 -17.05 17.17 -16.93
N THR A 31 -16.97 16.03 -17.61
CA THR A 31 -15.70 15.51 -18.16
C THR A 31 -15.02 16.48 -19.14
N GLY A 32 -15.79 17.26 -19.90
CA GLY A 32 -15.26 18.23 -20.87
C GLY A 32 -15.03 19.63 -20.29
N ASP A 33 -15.54 19.90 -19.10
CA ASP A 33 -15.44 21.19 -18.41
C ASP A 33 -15.55 20.96 -16.89
N PRO A 34 -14.48 20.41 -16.25
CA PRO A 34 -14.47 20.09 -14.83
C PRO A 34 -14.47 21.37 -13.99
N TYR A 35 -14.94 21.27 -12.74
CA TYR A 35 -14.77 22.36 -11.79
C TYR A 35 -13.30 22.57 -11.46
N ARG A 36 -12.83 23.81 -11.60
CA ARG A 36 -11.43 24.17 -11.43
C ARG A 36 -11.13 24.60 -9.99
N ILE A 37 -10.07 24.03 -9.41
CA ILE A 37 -9.60 24.35 -8.05
C ILE A 37 -8.19 24.93 -8.13
N ASP A 38 -8.06 26.22 -7.77
CA ASP A 38 -6.79 26.97 -7.81
C ASP A 38 -6.33 27.45 -6.43
N THR A 39 -7.20 27.34 -5.41
CA THR A 39 -6.92 27.90 -4.09
C THR A 39 -7.32 26.95 -2.96
N ALA A 40 -6.61 27.08 -1.83
CA ALA A 40 -6.94 26.35 -0.60
C ALA A 40 -8.38 26.60 -0.14
N GLN A 41 -8.89 27.82 -0.32
CA GLN A 41 -10.25 28.17 0.08
C GLN A 41 -11.29 27.40 -0.76
N GLN A 42 -11.09 27.26 -2.07
CA GLN A 42 -11.97 26.46 -2.94
C GLN A 42 -11.97 24.98 -2.52
N LEU A 43 -10.79 24.40 -2.23
CA LEU A 43 -10.70 23.02 -1.74
C LEU A 43 -11.43 22.83 -0.39
N ILE A 44 -11.27 23.78 0.54
CA ILE A 44 -11.95 23.74 1.84
C ILE A 44 -13.47 23.89 1.68
N LEU A 45 -13.93 24.69 0.73
CA LEU A 45 -15.36 24.87 0.43
C LEU A 45 -15.96 23.65 -0.26
N LEU A 46 -15.20 22.96 -1.13
CA LEU A 46 -15.62 21.67 -1.72
C LEU A 46 -16.02 20.67 -0.62
N GLY A 47 -15.26 20.63 0.47
CA GLY A 47 -15.57 19.82 1.66
C GLY A 47 -16.92 20.09 2.33
N LYS A 48 -17.60 21.17 1.95
CA LYS A 48 -18.91 21.60 2.50
C LYS A 48 -20.03 21.56 1.45
N ALA A 49 -19.72 21.28 0.19
CA ALA A 49 -20.65 21.34 -0.93
C ALA A 49 -21.01 19.92 -1.42
N SER A 50 -21.73 19.16 -0.60
CA SER A 50 -22.05 17.76 -0.92
C SER A 50 -22.89 17.56 -2.19
N ILE A 51 -23.61 18.60 -2.62
CA ILE A 51 -24.42 18.60 -3.85
C ILE A 51 -23.58 18.43 -5.13
N ILE A 52 -22.26 18.63 -5.07
CA ILE A 52 -21.35 18.49 -6.22
C ILE A 52 -20.29 17.38 -6.04
N TRP A 53 -20.35 16.55 -4.99
CA TRP A 53 -19.36 15.49 -4.77
C TRP A 53 -19.38 14.36 -5.81
N ASP A 54 -20.40 14.31 -6.67
CA ASP A 54 -20.53 13.39 -7.81
C ASP A 54 -19.98 13.96 -9.13
N LYS A 55 -19.41 15.17 -9.10
CA LYS A 55 -18.94 15.91 -10.29
C LYS A 55 -17.45 15.72 -10.58
N TYR A 56 -17.01 16.29 -11.69
CA TYR A 56 -15.63 16.29 -12.14
C TYR A 56 -14.90 17.54 -11.63
N PHE A 57 -13.74 17.35 -11.03
CA PHE A 57 -12.87 18.39 -10.48
C PHE A 57 -11.46 18.24 -11.05
N ALA A 58 -10.81 19.38 -11.29
CA ALA A 58 -9.43 19.45 -11.73
C ALA A 58 -8.67 20.49 -10.90
N LEU A 59 -7.51 20.11 -10.36
CA LEU A 59 -6.55 21.10 -9.86
C LEU A 59 -5.96 21.88 -11.03
N ALA A 60 -5.74 23.17 -10.82
CA ALA A 60 -5.05 24.01 -11.80
C ALA A 60 -3.96 24.92 -11.19
N ALA A 61 -3.58 24.64 -9.93
CA ALA A 61 -2.40 25.15 -9.26
C ALA A 61 -2.04 24.25 -8.07
N ASP A 62 -0.81 24.37 -7.57
CA ASP A 62 -0.44 23.82 -6.26
C ASP A 62 -1.27 24.47 -5.15
N ILE A 63 -1.69 23.67 -4.17
CA ILE A 63 -2.53 24.10 -3.05
C ILE A 63 -1.79 23.92 -1.73
N ASP A 64 -1.43 25.05 -1.09
CA ASP A 64 -0.82 25.03 0.24
C ASP A 64 -1.87 25.14 1.36
N LEU A 65 -1.96 24.10 2.19
CA LEU A 65 -2.86 23.98 3.34
C LEU A 65 -2.19 24.29 4.69
N ASP A 66 -1.00 24.91 4.72
CA ASP A 66 -0.31 25.28 5.97
C ASP A 66 -1.26 26.03 6.92
N PRO A 67 -1.55 25.50 8.12
CA PRO A 67 -2.48 26.10 9.08
C PRO A 67 -2.09 27.50 9.55
N ASN A 68 -0.85 27.95 9.32
CA ASN A 68 -0.39 29.29 9.65
C ASN A 68 -0.73 30.34 8.58
N LEU A 69 -1.16 29.93 7.39
CA LEU A 69 -1.57 30.83 6.31
C LEU A 69 -3.04 31.27 6.47
N PRO A 70 -3.41 32.48 6.00
CA PRO A 70 -4.79 32.96 6.10
C PRO A 70 -5.82 32.00 5.49
N GLY A 71 -6.87 31.68 6.25
CA GLY A 71 -7.98 30.82 5.82
C GLY A 71 -7.72 29.32 5.87
N ARG A 72 -6.52 28.88 6.29
CA ARG A 72 -6.19 27.45 6.52
C ARG A 72 -6.44 27.07 7.99
N GLN A 73 -6.43 25.78 8.27
CA GLN A 73 -6.75 25.25 9.59
C GLN A 73 -6.11 23.89 9.81
N VAL A 74 -5.96 23.52 11.08
CA VAL A 74 -5.82 22.12 11.48
C VAL A 74 -7.18 21.47 11.40
N PHE A 75 -7.35 20.52 10.48
CA PHE A 75 -8.63 19.82 10.31
C PHE A 75 -8.86 18.83 11.45
N LYS A 76 -10.13 18.66 11.84
CA LYS A 76 -10.54 17.69 12.88
C LYS A 76 -11.17 16.42 12.30
N GLN A 77 -11.38 16.40 11.00
CA GLN A 77 -11.92 15.32 10.17
C GLN A 77 -11.34 15.48 8.76
N ALA A 78 -11.63 14.56 7.85
CA ALA A 78 -11.23 14.72 6.45
C ALA A 78 -11.75 16.05 5.87
N PRO A 79 -10.93 16.83 5.13
CA PRO A 79 -11.38 18.02 4.43
C PRO A 79 -12.57 17.75 3.51
N ILE A 80 -12.56 16.62 2.79
CA ILE A 80 -13.67 16.16 1.95
C ILE A 80 -14.21 14.84 2.56
N PRO A 81 -15.29 14.86 3.34
CA PRO A 81 -15.74 13.68 4.08
C PRO A 81 -16.09 12.47 3.21
N GLU A 82 -16.74 12.70 2.08
CA GLU A 82 -17.12 11.66 1.12
C GLU A 82 -16.97 12.21 -0.31
N PHE A 83 -16.64 11.34 -1.27
CA PHE A 83 -16.51 11.73 -2.67
C PHE A 83 -16.96 10.61 -3.62
N MET A 84 -17.71 10.98 -4.65
CA MET A 84 -18.37 10.05 -5.58
C MET A 84 -18.01 10.30 -7.05
N GLY A 85 -17.37 11.43 -7.35
CA GLY A 85 -17.04 11.91 -8.68
C GLY A 85 -15.58 11.65 -9.08
N VAL A 86 -15.03 12.56 -9.89
CA VAL A 86 -13.66 12.47 -10.40
C VAL A 86 -12.85 13.65 -9.90
N PHE A 87 -11.69 13.39 -9.30
CA PHE A 87 -10.74 14.39 -8.85
C PHE A 87 -9.40 14.18 -9.58
N ASP A 88 -9.12 15.03 -10.56
CA ASP A 88 -7.86 15.01 -11.30
C ASP A 88 -6.90 16.07 -10.74
N GLY A 89 -5.80 15.62 -10.14
CA GLY A 89 -4.74 16.50 -9.67
C GLY A 89 -3.95 17.15 -10.80
N HIS A 90 -4.03 16.66 -12.04
CA HIS A 90 -3.27 17.17 -13.19
C HIS A 90 -1.74 17.27 -12.95
N GLY A 91 -1.21 16.48 -12.01
CA GLY A 91 0.20 16.52 -11.58
C GLY A 91 0.51 17.61 -10.54
N TRP A 92 -0.47 18.40 -10.11
CA TRP A 92 -0.31 19.41 -9.06
C TRP A 92 -0.23 18.78 -7.67
N THR A 93 0.31 19.55 -6.74
CA THR A 93 0.53 19.14 -5.36
C THR A 93 -0.46 19.83 -4.41
N ILE A 94 -0.92 19.09 -3.40
CA ILE A 94 -1.52 19.66 -2.20
C ILE A 94 -0.54 19.45 -1.05
N SER A 95 -0.07 20.53 -0.40
CA SER A 95 0.96 20.47 0.65
C SER A 95 0.43 20.84 2.03
N HIS A 96 1.15 20.41 3.07
CA HIS A 96 0.95 20.78 4.48
C HIS A 96 -0.43 20.43 5.06
N LEU A 97 -1.11 19.44 4.48
CA LEU A 97 -2.38 18.93 5.02
C LEU A 97 -2.17 18.44 6.45
N THR A 98 -2.73 19.17 7.42
CA THR A 98 -2.61 18.85 8.84
C THR A 98 -3.97 18.45 9.42
N ILE A 99 -4.09 17.19 9.86
CA ILE A 99 -5.32 16.64 10.45
C ILE A 99 -5.03 16.12 11.85
N GLN A 100 -5.83 16.56 12.83
CA GLN A 100 -5.82 16.08 14.21
C GLN A 100 -7.25 15.69 14.62
N GLY A 101 -7.63 14.45 14.33
CA GLY A 101 -9.02 13.99 14.43
C GLY A 101 -9.21 12.67 15.15
N GLU A 102 -10.40 12.08 15.00
CA GLU A 102 -10.69 10.75 15.53
C GLU A 102 -10.47 9.67 14.47
N SER A 103 -11.47 9.39 13.64
CA SER A 103 -11.43 8.34 12.61
C SER A 103 -11.64 8.92 11.21
N ASP A 104 -11.37 8.10 10.20
CA ASP A 104 -11.60 8.41 8.78
C ASP A 104 -10.80 9.65 8.32
N LEU A 105 -9.49 9.63 8.59
CA LEU A 105 -8.59 10.75 8.32
C LEU A 105 -7.82 10.56 7.01
N GLY A 106 -7.90 11.58 6.16
CA GLY A 106 -7.20 11.75 4.89
C GLY A 106 -7.71 13.01 4.20
N LEU A 107 -7.18 13.37 3.03
CA LEU A 107 -7.80 14.42 2.20
C LEU A 107 -9.29 14.10 1.95
N PHE A 108 -9.56 12.82 1.63
CA PHE A 108 -10.89 12.25 1.51
C PHE A 108 -11.19 11.31 2.68
N GLY A 109 -12.35 11.43 3.32
CA GLY A 109 -12.77 10.47 4.35
C GLY A 109 -13.09 9.12 3.73
N GLN A 110 -13.94 9.13 2.70
CA GLN A 110 -14.29 7.94 1.94
C GLN A 110 -14.44 8.23 0.44
N LEU A 111 -13.90 7.33 -0.38
CA LEU A 111 -14.10 7.28 -1.82
C LEU A 111 -15.15 6.20 -2.15
N ALA A 112 -16.24 6.59 -2.80
CA ALA A 112 -17.28 5.65 -3.24
C ALA A 112 -16.80 4.78 -4.41
N ALA A 113 -17.52 3.69 -4.69
CA ALA A 113 -17.15 2.75 -5.76
C ALA A 113 -17.09 3.37 -7.16
N SER A 114 -17.85 4.45 -7.40
CA SER A 114 -17.85 5.19 -8.67
C SER A 114 -16.74 6.24 -8.77
N SER A 115 -16.04 6.52 -7.68
CA SER A 115 -15.10 7.64 -7.62
C SER A 115 -13.76 7.32 -8.28
N GLU A 116 -13.12 8.35 -8.80
CA GLU A 116 -11.77 8.30 -9.35
C GLU A 116 -10.94 9.46 -8.82
N VAL A 117 -9.76 9.16 -8.30
CA VAL A 117 -8.77 10.17 -7.90
C VAL A 117 -7.46 9.87 -8.59
N LYS A 118 -6.92 10.84 -9.33
CA LYS A 118 -5.71 10.61 -10.12
C LYS A 118 -4.75 11.79 -10.19
N ASN A 119 -3.50 11.51 -10.57
CA ASN A 119 -2.46 12.49 -10.87
C ASN A 119 -2.23 13.51 -9.74
N LEU A 120 -2.21 13.05 -8.49
CA LEU A 120 -2.19 13.93 -7.32
C LEU A 120 -1.04 13.60 -6.38
N THR A 121 -0.28 14.64 -6.01
CA THR A 121 0.77 14.52 -4.99
C THR A 121 0.35 15.21 -3.69
N LEU A 122 0.51 14.52 -2.57
CA LEU A 122 0.34 15.04 -1.21
C LEU A 122 1.70 15.16 -0.52
N LEU A 123 2.16 16.39 -0.26
CA LEU A 123 3.45 16.61 0.39
C LEU A 123 3.31 17.17 1.80
N GLU A 124 4.24 16.78 2.67
CA GLU A 124 4.33 17.28 4.04
C GLU A 124 3.02 17.08 4.83
N VAL A 125 2.35 15.95 4.62
CA VAL A 125 1.13 15.63 5.35
C VAL A 125 1.46 15.34 6.82
N ASN A 126 0.58 15.76 7.73
CA ASN A 126 0.68 15.44 9.14
C ASN A 126 -0.71 15.03 9.67
N ILE A 127 -0.92 13.72 9.76
CA ILE A 127 -2.18 13.13 10.20
C ILE A 127 -1.96 12.42 11.53
N THR A 128 -2.69 12.84 12.56
CA THR A 128 -2.67 12.25 13.89
C THR A 128 -4.07 12.16 14.52
N GLY A 129 -4.27 11.23 15.46
CA GLY A 129 -5.57 11.06 16.12
C GLY A 129 -5.66 9.84 17.05
N PHE A 130 -6.84 9.60 17.63
CA PHE A 130 -7.08 8.47 18.54
C PHE A 130 -8.04 7.39 18.01
N GLY A 131 -8.67 7.59 16.84
CA GLY A 131 -9.57 6.61 16.20
C GLY A 131 -8.89 5.68 15.19
N SER A 132 -9.67 5.23 14.20
CA SER A 132 -9.30 4.22 13.19
C SER A 132 -9.29 4.81 11.77
N TYR A 133 -8.66 4.10 10.84
CA TYR A 133 -8.66 4.39 9.40
C TYR A 133 -7.95 5.70 9.07
N ARG A 134 -6.71 5.60 8.63
CA ARG A 134 -5.90 6.76 8.22
C ARG A 134 -5.12 6.47 6.96
N GLY A 135 -5.18 7.41 6.02
CA GLY A 135 -4.33 7.45 4.84
C GLY A 135 -4.19 8.89 4.39
N ALA A 136 -3.01 9.31 3.91
CA ALA A 136 -2.81 10.69 3.46
C ALA A 136 -3.87 11.13 2.46
N LEU A 137 -4.16 10.27 1.47
CA LEU A 137 -5.14 10.55 0.44
C LEU A 137 -6.54 10.21 0.90
N THR A 138 -6.76 8.98 1.37
CA THR A 138 -8.07 8.60 1.91
C THR A 138 -8.00 7.61 3.04
N ALA A 139 -8.94 7.70 3.98
CA ALA A 139 -9.08 6.67 4.98
C ALA A 139 -9.70 5.39 4.43
N ARG A 140 -10.62 5.50 3.46
CA ARG A 140 -11.35 4.36 2.89
C ARG A 140 -11.51 4.49 1.38
N ASN A 141 -10.94 3.56 0.64
CA ASN A 141 -11.06 3.50 -0.80
C ASN A 141 -12.00 2.38 -1.25
N GLY A 142 -13.12 2.77 -1.86
CA GLY A 142 -13.91 1.87 -2.71
C GLY A 142 -13.76 2.14 -4.21
N GLY A 143 -13.15 3.25 -4.59
CA GLY A 143 -13.02 3.71 -5.98
C GLY A 143 -11.68 3.36 -6.62
N ARG A 144 -11.30 4.14 -7.64
CA ARG A 144 -10.04 3.99 -8.36
C ARG A 144 -9.08 5.13 -8.01
N ILE A 145 -7.88 4.77 -7.55
CA ILE A 145 -6.78 5.69 -7.26
C ILE A 145 -5.65 5.38 -8.23
N THR A 146 -5.19 6.36 -9.01
CA THR A 146 -4.18 6.14 -10.06
C THR A 146 -3.16 7.27 -10.10
N ASP A 147 -1.86 6.95 -10.18
CA ASP A 147 -0.80 7.97 -10.25
C ASP A 147 -0.86 8.99 -9.09
N CYS A 148 -1.04 8.48 -7.86
CA CYS A 148 -1.15 9.28 -6.65
C CYS A 148 -0.03 8.99 -5.65
N HIS A 149 0.45 10.04 -4.99
CA HIS A 149 1.65 9.99 -4.16
C HIS A 149 1.48 10.70 -2.83
N SER A 150 2.12 10.21 -1.77
CA SER A 150 2.10 10.87 -0.46
C SER A 150 3.45 10.88 0.25
N ALA A 151 3.79 11.99 0.90
CA ALA A 151 4.94 12.14 1.78
C ALA A 151 4.54 12.90 3.06
N GLY A 152 5.10 12.51 4.20
CA GLY A 152 4.80 13.13 5.50
C GLY A 152 4.74 12.10 6.63
N VAL A 153 3.81 12.28 7.57
CA VAL A 153 3.64 11.42 8.75
C VAL A 153 2.16 11.06 8.96
N VAL A 154 1.90 9.77 9.15
CA VAL A 154 0.61 9.22 9.61
C VAL A 154 0.85 8.50 10.93
N SER A 155 0.35 9.05 12.02
CA SER A 155 0.71 8.58 13.36
C SER A 155 -0.44 8.51 14.34
N ASN A 156 -0.26 7.71 15.40
CA ASN A 156 -1.15 7.57 16.55
C ASN A 156 -2.58 7.07 16.22
N GLY A 157 -3.07 6.17 17.08
CA GLY A 157 -4.46 5.75 17.14
C GLY A 157 -4.57 4.23 17.23
N ASN A 158 -5.62 3.66 16.66
CA ASN A 158 -5.97 2.28 16.98
C ASN A 158 -5.60 1.25 15.90
N TRP A 159 -6.23 1.29 14.72
CA TRP A 159 -6.22 0.12 13.80
C TRP A 159 -5.43 0.35 12.49
N TYR A 160 -6.10 0.74 11.40
CA TYR A 160 -5.59 0.60 10.03
C TYR A 160 -4.98 1.89 9.49
N PHE A 161 -3.64 1.95 9.40
CA PHE A 161 -2.92 3.10 8.88
C PHE A 161 -2.17 2.72 7.62
N GLY A 162 -2.46 3.42 6.53
CA GLY A 162 -1.63 3.44 5.34
C GLY A 162 -0.94 4.78 5.19
N GLY A 163 0.23 4.82 4.56
CA GLY A 163 0.81 6.10 4.16
C GLY A 163 -0.08 6.84 3.16
N LEU A 164 -0.76 6.12 2.25
CA LEU A 164 -1.68 6.70 1.26
C LEU A 164 -3.15 6.38 1.58
N VAL A 165 -3.47 5.12 1.89
CA VAL A 165 -4.84 4.63 2.06
C VAL A 165 -5.01 3.82 3.35
N GLY A 166 -5.98 4.16 4.19
CA GLY A 166 -6.27 3.37 5.40
C GLY A 166 -6.76 1.95 5.10
N ILE A 167 -7.93 1.84 4.46
CA ILE A 167 -8.53 0.59 3.99
C ILE A 167 -8.81 0.68 2.50
N ASN A 168 -8.52 -0.41 1.78
CA ASN A 168 -8.84 -0.55 0.38
C ASN A 168 -9.78 -1.74 0.11
N TRP A 169 -10.86 -1.50 -0.63
CA TRP A 169 -11.65 -2.52 -1.35
C TRP A 169 -11.91 -2.09 -2.81
N GLY A 170 -11.21 -1.05 -3.27
CA GLY A 170 -11.18 -0.60 -4.65
C GLY A 170 -9.83 -0.91 -5.30
N ALA A 171 -9.41 -0.06 -6.24
CA ALA A 171 -8.16 -0.24 -7.00
C ALA A 171 -7.14 0.88 -6.71
N LEU A 172 -5.89 0.49 -6.48
CA LEU A 172 -4.72 1.36 -6.49
C LEU A 172 -3.80 0.92 -7.64
N THR A 173 -3.41 1.87 -8.48
CA THR A 173 -2.50 1.63 -9.62
C THR A 173 -1.46 2.72 -9.69
N ASN A 174 -0.18 2.38 -9.88
CA ASN A 174 0.92 3.35 -10.01
C ASN A 174 1.04 4.33 -8.84
N CYS A 175 0.66 3.89 -7.64
CA CYS A 175 0.64 4.74 -6.45
C CYS A 175 1.89 4.51 -5.60
N ASN A 176 2.32 5.55 -4.87
CA ASN A 176 3.39 5.38 -3.90
C ASN A 176 3.24 6.24 -2.65
N SER A 177 4.01 5.86 -1.63
CA SER A 177 4.11 6.63 -0.39
C SER A 177 5.52 6.59 0.18
N SER A 178 6.02 7.75 0.58
CA SER A 178 7.22 7.90 1.42
C SER A 178 6.88 8.37 2.83
N ALA A 179 5.61 8.32 3.22
CA ALA A 179 5.17 8.76 4.55
C ALA A 179 5.66 7.79 5.64
N ALA A 180 6.13 8.34 6.76
CA ALA A 180 6.38 7.55 7.97
C ALA A 180 5.04 7.17 8.60
N VAL A 181 4.90 5.89 8.99
CA VAL A 181 3.65 5.36 9.56
C VAL A 181 3.95 4.73 10.93
N ASN A 182 3.29 5.22 11.99
CA ASN A 182 3.62 4.76 13.35
C ASN A 182 2.44 4.74 14.34
N GLY A 183 2.46 3.79 15.28
CA GLY A 183 1.59 3.79 16.47
C GLY A 183 0.12 3.40 16.22
N GLY A 184 -0.11 2.32 15.46
CA GLY A 184 -1.41 1.70 15.20
C GLY A 184 -1.27 0.18 15.04
N PHE A 185 -2.37 -0.57 14.95
CA PHE A 185 -2.32 -2.03 14.98
C PHE A 185 -1.92 -2.67 13.64
N PHE A 186 -2.50 -2.19 12.53
CA PHE A 186 -2.24 -2.65 11.16
C PHE A 186 -1.61 -1.52 10.36
N LEU A 187 -0.30 -1.61 10.17
CA LEU A 187 0.51 -0.56 9.55
C LEU A 187 1.00 -1.01 8.18
N GLY A 188 0.67 -0.24 7.15
CA GLY A 188 1.26 -0.40 5.81
C GLY A 188 1.86 0.91 5.33
N GLY A 189 3.02 0.86 4.69
CA GLY A 189 3.63 2.07 4.15
C GLY A 189 2.80 2.72 3.03
N LEU A 190 1.97 1.93 2.33
CA LEU A 190 0.99 2.43 1.37
C LEU A 190 -0.45 2.21 1.87
N VAL A 191 -0.81 0.97 2.22
CA VAL A 191 -2.18 0.56 2.58
C VAL A 191 -2.22 -0.13 3.93
N GLY A 192 -3.06 0.33 4.87
CA GLY A 192 -3.20 -0.33 6.17
C GLY A 192 -3.80 -1.73 6.05
N TYR A 193 -4.94 -1.84 5.36
CA TYR A 193 -5.64 -3.12 5.13
C TYR A 193 -6.27 -3.18 3.75
N ASN A 194 -5.86 -4.18 2.97
CA ASN A 194 -6.42 -4.49 1.67
C ASN A 194 -7.44 -5.63 1.82
N LEU A 195 -8.73 -5.32 1.65
CA LEU A 195 -9.83 -6.29 1.75
C LEU A 195 -9.88 -7.19 0.52
N TYR A 196 -10.72 -8.24 0.58
CA TYR A 196 -10.89 -9.26 -0.46
C TYR A 196 -11.03 -8.72 -1.91
N ASP A 197 -11.84 -7.68 -2.12
CA ASP A 197 -12.04 -7.06 -3.45
C ASP A 197 -10.95 -6.01 -3.80
N GLY A 198 -10.05 -5.73 -2.86
CA GLY A 198 -9.00 -4.73 -3.00
C GLY A 198 -7.88 -5.18 -3.94
N ASN A 199 -7.55 -4.33 -4.92
CA ASN A 199 -6.45 -4.53 -5.85
C ASN A 199 -5.38 -3.45 -5.67
N ILE A 200 -4.13 -3.86 -5.46
CA ILE A 200 -2.96 -3.01 -5.42
C ILE A 200 -2.00 -3.50 -6.50
N ASN A 201 -1.80 -2.67 -7.53
CA ASN A 201 -1.00 -3.03 -8.70
C ASN A 201 0.03 -1.94 -9.02
N ASN A 202 1.27 -2.36 -9.29
CA ASN A 202 2.37 -1.47 -9.65
C ASN A 202 2.56 -0.32 -8.63
N CYS A 203 2.56 -0.66 -7.34
CA CYS A 203 2.64 0.34 -6.27
C CYS A 203 3.84 0.09 -5.36
N TYR A 204 4.32 1.14 -4.71
CA TYR A 204 5.46 1.00 -3.83
C TYR A 204 5.46 1.91 -2.61
N SER A 205 6.32 1.57 -1.64
CA SER A 205 6.52 2.35 -0.43
C SER A 205 7.99 2.42 -0.03
N THR A 206 8.41 3.62 0.39
CA THR A 206 9.76 3.91 0.91
C THR A 206 9.75 4.39 2.36
N GLY A 207 8.55 4.60 2.92
CA GLY A 207 8.36 5.12 4.28
C GLY A 207 8.76 4.14 5.38
N GLN A 208 9.26 4.65 6.51
CA GLN A 208 9.57 3.83 7.68
C GLN A 208 8.30 3.50 8.46
N ILE A 209 8.16 2.24 8.88
CA ILE A 209 7.02 1.72 9.64
C ILE A 209 7.48 1.31 11.03
N SER A 210 6.79 1.77 12.09
CA SER A 210 7.15 1.42 13.46
C SER A 210 5.97 1.26 14.42
N GLY A 211 6.07 0.26 15.29
CA GLY A 211 5.21 0.11 16.47
C GLY A 211 3.82 -0.44 16.21
N GLY A 212 3.72 -1.46 15.32
CA GLY A 212 2.46 -2.14 15.03
C GLY A 212 2.47 -3.63 15.33
N ALA A 213 1.32 -4.18 15.71
CA ALA A 213 1.12 -5.62 15.89
C ALA A 213 1.07 -6.38 14.56
N THR A 214 0.80 -5.70 13.47
CA THR A 214 0.98 -6.22 12.11
C THR A 214 1.52 -5.09 11.25
N ALA A 215 2.73 -5.26 10.74
CA ALA A 215 3.45 -4.22 9.99
C ALA A 215 3.95 -4.79 8.66
N GLY A 216 3.59 -4.13 7.56
CA GLY A 216 4.16 -4.40 6.24
C GLY A 216 4.77 -3.14 5.65
N GLY A 217 5.93 -3.24 5.01
CA GLY A 217 6.53 -2.09 4.36
C GLY A 217 5.64 -1.47 3.26
N LEU A 218 4.74 -2.26 2.66
CA LEU A 218 3.71 -1.79 1.74
C LEU A 218 2.29 -1.93 2.32
N VAL A 219 1.91 -3.13 2.76
CA VAL A 219 0.54 -3.45 3.21
C VAL A 219 0.56 -4.06 4.61
N GLY A 220 -0.22 -3.53 5.55
CA GLY A 220 -0.33 -4.13 6.87
C GLY A 220 -0.95 -5.53 6.82
N SER A 221 -2.22 -5.61 6.42
CA SER A 221 -2.95 -6.87 6.23
C SER A 221 -3.51 -6.97 4.81
N ASN A 222 -3.43 -8.14 4.19
CA ASN A 222 -3.90 -8.39 2.83
C ASN A 222 -4.83 -9.61 2.73
N GLU A 223 -6.08 -9.37 2.33
CA GLU A 223 -7.06 -10.38 1.89
C GLU A 223 -7.32 -10.31 0.38
N GLY A 224 -6.95 -9.20 -0.27
CA GLY A 224 -7.10 -8.99 -1.71
C GLY A 224 -5.85 -9.36 -2.51
N THR A 225 -5.59 -8.58 -3.56
CA THR A 225 -4.47 -8.81 -4.49
C THR A 225 -3.40 -7.73 -4.38
N VAL A 226 -2.14 -8.15 -4.29
CA VAL A 226 -0.94 -7.30 -4.36
C VAL A 226 -0.06 -7.83 -5.50
N THR A 227 0.10 -7.05 -6.57
CA THR A 227 0.82 -7.46 -7.78
C THR A 227 1.81 -6.41 -8.25
N GLN A 228 3.00 -6.82 -8.68
CA GLN A 228 4.03 -5.89 -9.19
C GLN A 228 4.37 -4.78 -8.21
N CYS A 229 4.38 -5.10 -6.91
CA CYS A 229 4.58 -4.11 -5.89
C CYS A 229 5.91 -4.29 -5.19
N HIS A 230 6.43 -3.21 -4.61
CA HIS A 230 7.64 -3.31 -3.82
C HIS A 230 7.71 -2.37 -2.63
N SER A 231 8.60 -2.70 -1.70
CA SER A 231 8.92 -1.86 -0.55
C SER A 231 10.43 -1.79 -0.31
N THR A 232 10.90 -0.58 -0.02
CA THR A 232 12.29 -0.33 0.39
C THR A 232 12.37 0.30 1.79
N GLY A 233 11.24 0.76 2.33
CA GLY A 233 11.12 1.25 3.70
C GLY A 233 11.29 0.11 4.71
N GLY A 234 11.86 0.43 5.88
CA GLY A 234 12.00 -0.53 6.97
C GLY A 234 10.68 -0.77 7.70
N ALA A 235 10.46 -1.99 8.15
CA ALA A 235 9.29 -2.37 8.94
C ALA A 235 9.70 -2.91 10.31
N GLU A 236 9.27 -2.24 11.37
CA GLU A 236 9.49 -2.63 12.76
C GLU A 236 8.15 -2.87 13.46
N GLY A 237 7.93 -4.11 13.91
CA GLY A 237 6.74 -4.47 14.67
C GLY A 237 6.98 -4.55 16.17
N ASP A 238 5.88 -4.57 16.91
CA ASP A 238 5.87 -4.73 18.36
C ASP A 238 6.20 -6.17 18.80
N PHE A 239 6.19 -6.40 20.11
CA PHE A 239 6.54 -7.69 20.73
C PHE A 239 5.70 -8.88 20.23
N PHE A 240 4.45 -8.67 19.84
CA PHE A 240 3.57 -9.70 19.27
C PHE A 240 3.37 -9.52 17.75
N GLY A 241 4.26 -8.76 17.12
CA GLY A 241 4.16 -8.29 15.74
C GLY A 241 4.29 -9.39 14.69
N GLN A 242 3.40 -9.39 13.70
CA GLN A 242 3.61 -10.02 12.40
C GLN A 242 4.21 -8.98 11.46
N VAL A 243 5.45 -9.18 11.03
CA VAL A 243 6.22 -8.17 10.31
C VAL A 243 6.70 -8.74 8.99
N GLY A 244 6.33 -8.11 7.88
CA GLY A 244 6.86 -8.44 6.57
C GLY A 244 7.50 -7.22 5.92
N GLY A 245 8.58 -7.42 5.18
CA GLY A 245 9.15 -6.32 4.41
C GLY A 245 8.15 -5.75 3.41
N LEU A 246 7.29 -6.58 2.81
CA LEU A 246 6.19 -6.14 1.94
C LEU A 246 4.83 -6.16 2.65
N VAL A 247 4.44 -7.31 3.20
CA VAL A 247 3.11 -7.53 3.80
C VAL A 247 3.22 -8.12 5.20
N GLY A 248 2.55 -7.53 6.20
CA GLY A 248 2.57 -8.06 7.56
C GLY A 248 1.85 -9.41 7.67
N ASN A 249 0.55 -9.41 7.38
CA ASN A 249 -0.31 -10.59 7.35
C ASN A 249 -0.95 -10.77 5.96
N ASN A 250 -0.84 -11.98 5.39
CA ASN A 250 -1.40 -12.31 4.10
C ASN A 250 -2.37 -13.50 4.19
N SER A 251 -3.58 -13.31 3.70
CA SER A 251 -4.56 -14.34 3.38
C SER A 251 -5.12 -14.22 1.96
N GLY A 252 -4.68 -13.20 1.22
CA GLY A 252 -4.95 -13.00 -0.19
C GLY A 252 -3.82 -13.47 -1.10
N THR A 253 -3.66 -12.78 -2.24
CA THR A 253 -2.65 -13.09 -3.27
C THR A 253 -1.55 -12.03 -3.29
N ILE A 254 -0.29 -12.48 -3.28
CA ILE A 254 0.89 -11.68 -3.56
C ILE A 254 1.58 -12.31 -4.78
N ALA A 255 1.82 -11.52 -5.82
CA ALA A 255 2.46 -11.99 -7.04
C ALA A 255 3.45 -10.98 -7.61
N ALA A 256 4.54 -11.47 -8.22
CA ALA A 256 5.51 -10.63 -8.94
C ALA A 256 5.98 -9.44 -8.09
N SER A 257 6.27 -9.63 -6.80
CA SER A 257 6.49 -8.52 -5.86
C SER A 257 7.74 -8.74 -5.01
N TYR A 258 8.32 -7.66 -4.47
CA TYR A 258 9.57 -7.78 -3.72
C TYR A 258 9.73 -6.80 -2.57
N SER A 259 10.65 -7.11 -1.66
CA SER A 259 11.06 -6.21 -0.59
C SER A 259 12.57 -6.16 -0.44
N THR A 260 13.10 -4.96 -0.24
CA THR A 260 14.53 -4.74 0.05
C THR A 260 14.75 -4.04 1.38
N GLY A 261 13.69 -3.55 2.01
CA GLY A 261 13.74 -2.89 3.32
C GLY A 261 14.03 -3.87 4.46
N PRO A 262 14.69 -3.42 5.54
CA PRO A 262 14.91 -4.25 6.73
C PRO A 262 13.58 -4.57 7.42
N SER A 263 13.47 -5.77 7.99
CA SER A 263 12.30 -6.19 8.77
C SER A 263 12.72 -6.63 10.17
N SER A 264 12.09 -6.09 11.21
CA SER A 264 12.41 -6.41 12.60
C SER A 264 11.17 -6.60 13.48
N GLY A 265 11.25 -7.55 14.42
CA GLY A 265 10.16 -7.83 15.35
C GLY A 265 10.41 -9.07 16.21
N SER A 266 9.45 -9.38 17.09
CA SER A 266 9.59 -10.49 18.04
C SER A 266 8.91 -11.78 17.58
N TRP A 267 7.67 -11.74 17.09
CA TRP A 267 6.82 -12.94 17.00
C TRP A 267 6.81 -13.68 15.66
N SER A 268 6.69 -12.97 14.54
CA SER A 268 6.77 -13.58 13.22
C SER A 268 7.27 -12.55 12.23
N VAL A 269 8.49 -12.74 11.75
CA VAL A 269 9.15 -11.78 10.85
C VAL A 269 9.58 -12.50 9.59
N GLY A 270 9.13 -11.99 8.44
CA GLY A 270 9.59 -12.43 7.14
C GLY A 270 10.21 -11.28 6.36
N GLY A 271 11.22 -11.56 5.54
CA GLY A 271 11.77 -10.55 4.65
C GLY A 271 10.73 -10.02 3.66
N LEU A 272 9.79 -10.85 3.19
CA LEU A 272 8.66 -10.45 2.35
C LEU A 272 7.35 -10.41 3.14
N VAL A 273 7.00 -11.51 3.81
CA VAL A 273 5.71 -11.66 4.51
C VAL A 273 5.90 -12.13 5.94
N GLY A 274 5.31 -11.46 6.93
CA GLY A 274 5.35 -11.93 8.32
C GLY A 274 4.65 -13.28 8.48
N CYS A 275 3.34 -13.28 8.26
CA CYS A 275 2.51 -14.48 8.30
C CYS A 275 1.70 -14.64 7.01
N ASN A 276 1.81 -15.80 6.37
CA ASN A 276 0.96 -16.22 5.26
C ASN A 276 -0.02 -17.29 5.75
N ALA A 277 -1.29 -16.93 5.93
CA ALA A 277 -2.34 -17.81 6.42
C ALA A 277 -3.41 -17.98 5.35
N TYR A 278 -3.52 -19.17 4.75
CA TYR A 278 -4.42 -19.49 3.62
C TYR A 278 -4.15 -18.70 2.32
N GLY A 279 -3.17 -17.79 2.33
CA GLY A 279 -2.81 -16.95 1.19
C GLY A 279 -1.85 -17.61 0.20
N SER A 280 -1.69 -16.97 -0.95
CA SER A 280 -0.76 -17.37 -2.00
C SER A 280 0.33 -16.32 -2.21
N ILE A 281 1.59 -16.77 -2.26
CA ILE A 281 2.75 -15.95 -2.60
C ILE A 281 3.42 -16.60 -3.80
N THR A 282 3.48 -15.89 -4.91
CA THR A 282 4.06 -16.41 -6.15
C THR A 282 5.06 -15.44 -6.75
N THR A 283 6.12 -15.97 -7.36
CA THR A 283 7.04 -15.16 -8.18
C THR A 283 7.53 -13.92 -7.43
N SER A 284 8.06 -14.09 -6.22
CA SER A 284 8.34 -12.95 -5.34
C SER A 284 9.62 -13.15 -4.55
N TYR A 285 10.25 -12.07 -4.11
CA TYR A 285 11.52 -12.20 -3.41
C TYR A 285 11.78 -11.16 -2.33
N SER A 286 12.69 -11.50 -1.42
CA SER A 286 13.18 -10.58 -0.40
C SER A 286 14.71 -10.53 -0.38
N SER A 287 15.26 -9.32 -0.28
CA SER A 287 16.71 -9.10 -0.12
C SER A 287 17.06 -8.27 1.13
N GLY A 288 16.06 -7.73 1.81
CA GLY A 288 16.25 -6.98 3.04
C GLY A 288 16.64 -7.87 4.23
N PRO A 289 17.47 -7.38 5.17
CA PRO A 289 17.83 -8.16 6.34
C PRO A 289 16.63 -8.36 7.29
N VAL A 290 16.58 -9.53 7.92
CA VAL A 290 15.56 -9.91 8.90
C VAL A 290 16.22 -10.00 10.28
N GLN A 291 15.68 -9.22 11.23
CA GLN A 291 16.12 -9.24 12.63
C GLN A 291 14.99 -9.70 13.54
N GLY A 292 15.24 -10.76 14.29
CA GLY A 292 14.27 -11.39 15.17
C GLY A 292 14.72 -11.47 16.62
N PHE A 293 13.77 -11.40 17.56
CA PHE A 293 14.06 -11.55 18.99
C PHE A 293 13.49 -12.84 19.60
N ASP A 294 12.32 -13.31 19.16
CA ASP A 294 11.67 -14.49 19.75
C ASP A 294 11.38 -15.61 18.74
N TYR A 295 10.21 -15.62 18.10
CA TYR A 295 9.73 -16.75 17.29
C TYR A 295 9.65 -16.42 15.79
N TYR A 296 9.75 -17.46 14.97
CA TYR A 296 9.40 -17.48 13.53
C TYR A 296 10.03 -16.38 12.66
N HIS A 297 11.35 -16.42 12.46
CA HIS A 297 12.08 -15.50 11.59
C HIS A 297 12.60 -16.18 10.33
N GLY A 298 11.93 -15.94 9.20
CA GLY A 298 12.29 -16.51 7.90
C GLY A 298 12.79 -15.44 6.92
N GLY A 299 13.76 -15.78 6.08
CA GLY A 299 14.29 -14.83 5.10
C GLY A 299 13.23 -14.33 4.11
N LEU A 300 12.24 -15.14 3.75
CA LEU A 300 11.08 -14.75 2.94
C LEU A 300 9.80 -14.64 3.77
N VAL A 301 9.44 -15.71 4.49
CA VAL A 301 8.18 -15.80 5.25
C VAL A 301 8.47 -16.25 6.69
N GLY A 302 7.93 -15.53 7.67
CA GLY A 302 8.05 -15.94 9.08
C GLY A 302 7.27 -17.23 9.34
N SER A 303 5.96 -17.21 9.08
CA SER A 303 5.07 -18.37 9.23
C SER A 303 4.18 -18.58 8.02
N ASN A 304 4.11 -19.80 7.51
CA ASN A 304 3.21 -20.24 6.45
C ASN A 304 2.22 -21.27 7.01
N VAL A 305 0.93 -20.93 7.09
CA VAL A 305 -0.12 -21.77 7.68
C VAL A 305 -1.18 -22.03 6.62
N GLU A 306 -1.29 -23.27 6.16
CA GLU A 306 -2.21 -23.68 5.07
C GLU A 306 -2.09 -22.84 3.79
N GLY A 307 -0.98 -22.11 3.64
CA GLY A 307 -0.71 -21.21 2.52
C GLY A 307 0.19 -21.84 1.45
N ILE A 308 0.24 -21.19 0.29
CA ILE A 308 1.00 -21.64 -0.88
C ILE A 308 2.10 -20.63 -1.19
N ILE A 309 3.33 -21.11 -1.30
CA ILE A 309 4.50 -20.31 -1.71
C ILE A 309 5.13 -21.00 -2.92
N THR A 310 5.24 -20.30 -4.05
CA THR A 310 5.75 -20.87 -5.31
C THR A 310 6.65 -19.92 -6.08
N ALA A 311 7.76 -20.41 -6.60
CA ALA A 311 8.70 -19.61 -7.40
C ALA A 311 9.20 -18.35 -6.68
N CYS A 312 9.53 -18.47 -5.39
CA CYS A 312 9.99 -17.36 -4.57
C CYS A 312 11.42 -17.57 -4.07
N TYR A 313 12.11 -16.48 -3.73
CA TYR A 313 13.44 -16.60 -3.14
C TYR A 313 13.82 -15.54 -2.10
N SER A 314 14.81 -15.83 -1.26
CA SER A 314 15.37 -14.88 -0.30
C SER A 314 16.89 -14.85 -0.31
N THR A 315 17.46 -13.65 -0.11
CA THR A 315 18.91 -13.43 -0.01
C THR A 315 19.31 -12.59 1.19
N GLY A 316 18.35 -11.99 1.89
CA GLY A 316 18.62 -11.16 3.07
C GLY A 316 19.22 -11.96 4.23
N ALA A 317 20.14 -11.34 4.96
CA ALA A 317 20.70 -11.90 6.19
C ALA A 317 19.60 -12.12 7.23
N VAL A 318 19.59 -13.27 7.91
CA VAL A 318 18.63 -13.59 8.96
C VAL A 318 19.37 -13.71 10.28
N SER A 319 19.02 -12.86 11.25
CA SER A 319 19.62 -12.83 12.58
C SER A 319 18.53 -12.92 13.65
N SER A 320 18.46 -14.05 14.36
CA SER A 320 17.52 -14.30 15.47
C SER A 320 18.23 -14.85 16.70
N LEU A 321 17.71 -14.54 17.90
CA LEU A 321 18.23 -15.06 19.18
C LEU A 321 18.01 -16.57 19.34
N TYR A 322 16.97 -17.15 18.75
CA TYR A 322 16.58 -18.55 18.95
C TYR A 322 16.73 -19.44 17.71
N GLY A 323 17.41 -18.92 16.68
CA GLY A 323 17.49 -19.55 15.36
C GLY A 323 16.41 -19.03 14.42
N GLY A 324 16.73 -18.98 13.14
CA GLY A 324 15.82 -18.59 12.07
C GLY A 324 16.10 -19.41 10.81
N ALA A 325 15.36 -19.13 9.74
CA ALA A 325 15.41 -19.91 8.51
C ALA A 325 15.78 -19.05 7.32
N GLY A 326 16.43 -19.69 6.36
CA GLY A 326 16.79 -19.04 5.10
C GLY A 326 15.59 -18.55 4.30
N LEU A 327 14.50 -19.31 4.25
CA LEU A 327 13.30 -18.98 3.46
C LEU A 327 12.03 -18.87 4.33
N VAL A 328 11.55 -19.99 4.86
CA VAL A 328 10.38 -20.13 5.72
C VAL A 328 10.79 -20.72 7.06
N GLU A 329 10.42 -20.09 8.18
CA GLU A 329 10.76 -20.61 9.52
C GLU A 329 9.72 -21.61 10.02
N LEU A 330 8.42 -21.29 9.94
CA LEU A 330 7.35 -22.24 10.24
C LEU A 330 6.53 -22.54 8.97
N ASN A 331 6.36 -23.82 8.65
CA ASN A 331 5.44 -24.27 7.62
C ASN A 331 4.45 -25.30 8.20
N ASP A 332 3.23 -24.86 8.50
CA ASP A 332 2.17 -25.67 9.11
C ASP A 332 1.09 -25.98 8.06
N ASN A 333 1.07 -27.22 7.57
CA ASN A 333 0.19 -27.70 6.49
C ASN A 333 0.20 -26.85 5.20
N GLY A 334 1.20 -25.97 5.03
CA GLY A 334 1.42 -25.17 3.83
C GLY A 334 2.26 -25.89 2.77
N THR A 335 2.24 -25.36 1.55
CA THR A 335 3.02 -25.86 0.40
C THR A 335 4.09 -24.85 0.02
N VAL A 336 5.34 -25.32 -0.13
CA VAL A 336 6.47 -24.50 -0.61
C VAL A 336 7.13 -25.22 -1.79
N THR A 337 7.03 -24.67 -3.00
CA THR A 337 7.47 -25.34 -4.25
C THR A 337 8.32 -24.42 -5.11
N ALA A 338 9.38 -24.95 -5.74
CA ALA A 338 10.28 -24.18 -6.60
C ALA A 338 10.82 -22.89 -5.92
N CYS A 339 11.06 -22.93 -4.61
CA CYS A 339 11.54 -21.79 -3.84
C CYS A 339 12.96 -22.01 -3.31
N PHE A 340 13.74 -20.94 -3.24
CA PHE A 340 15.17 -21.01 -2.93
C PHE A 340 15.63 -19.96 -1.92
N TRP A 341 16.68 -20.23 -1.18
CA TRP A 341 17.38 -19.19 -0.43
C TRP A 341 18.89 -19.33 -0.59
N ASP A 342 19.59 -18.20 -0.48
CA ASP A 342 21.05 -18.18 -0.47
C ASP A 342 21.58 -18.53 0.93
N ILE A 343 22.20 -19.70 1.08
CA ILE A 343 22.72 -20.19 2.37
C ILE A 343 23.90 -19.35 2.91
N GLN A 344 24.58 -18.60 2.04
CA GLN A 344 25.77 -17.84 2.39
C GLN A 344 25.39 -16.42 2.83
N THR A 345 24.52 -15.74 2.08
CA THR A 345 24.10 -14.38 2.43
C THR A 345 23.06 -14.35 3.55
N SER A 346 22.16 -15.35 3.61
CA SER A 346 21.21 -15.46 4.72
C SER A 346 21.90 -15.81 6.05
N GLY A 347 23.04 -16.50 5.99
CA GLY A 347 23.69 -17.11 7.14
C GLY A 347 22.96 -18.34 7.69
N GLN A 348 21.95 -18.86 6.97
CA GLN A 348 21.09 -19.96 7.42
C GLN A 348 21.28 -21.22 6.58
N ALA A 349 21.59 -22.32 7.25
CA ALA A 349 21.77 -23.64 6.62
C ALA A 349 20.44 -24.38 6.37
N THR A 350 19.36 -23.98 7.03
CA THR A 350 18.09 -24.72 7.05
C THR A 350 16.88 -23.81 6.84
N SER A 351 15.77 -24.43 6.44
CA SER A 351 14.44 -23.82 6.35
C SER A 351 13.36 -24.91 6.42
N ALA A 352 12.14 -24.56 6.84
CA ALA A 352 11.00 -25.47 6.86
C ALA A 352 10.47 -25.81 5.46
N GLY A 353 10.87 -25.08 4.41
CA GLY A 353 10.50 -25.34 3.03
C GLY A 353 11.47 -24.69 2.04
N GLY A 354 11.38 -25.09 0.77
CA GLY A 354 12.30 -24.64 -0.28
C GLY A 354 13.64 -25.39 -0.27
N THR A 355 14.58 -24.93 -1.09
CA THR A 355 15.93 -25.53 -1.23
C THR A 355 17.03 -24.47 -1.05
N GLY A 356 17.96 -24.73 -0.15
CA GLY A 356 19.13 -23.87 0.04
C GLY A 356 20.11 -24.01 -1.11
N LYS A 357 20.61 -22.89 -1.59
CA LYS A 357 21.58 -22.78 -2.69
C LYS A 357 22.74 -21.89 -2.29
N THR A 358 23.92 -22.17 -2.82
CA THR A 358 25.06 -21.25 -2.72
C THR A 358 24.80 -19.97 -3.50
N THR A 359 25.51 -18.90 -3.21
CA THR A 359 25.45 -17.64 -3.99
C THR A 359 25.74 -17.90 -5.46
N ALA A 360 26.71 -18.74 -5.79
CA ALA A 360 27.02 -19.09 -7.18
C ALA A 360 25.84 -19.77 -7.88
N GLU A 361 25.18 -20.74 -7.23
CA GLU A 361 23.99 -21.39 -7.78
C GLU A 361 22.80 -20.43 -7.89
N MET A 362 22.61 -19.54 -6.91
CA MET A 362 21.58 -18.50 -6.93
C MET A 362 21.81 -17.43 -8.01
N GLN A 363 23.04 -17.33 -8.54
CA GLN A 363 23.42 -16.48 -9.66
C GLN A 363 23.49 -17.24 -11.00
N THR A 364 23.01 -18.48 -11.03
CA THR A 364 23.04 -19.34 -12.22
C THR A 364 21.61 -19.60 -12.73
N ALA A 365 21.29 -19.20 -13.96
CA ALA A 365 19.95 -19.33 -14.54
C ALA A 365 19.41 -20.77 -14.54
N SER A 366 20.26 -21.76 -14.83
CA SER A 366 19.84 -23.16 -14.90
C SER A 366 19.25 -23.67 -13.58
N THR A 367 19.68 -23.13 -12.43
CA THR A 367 19.11 -23.45 -11.11
C THR A 367 17.61 -23.22 -11.06
N PHE A 368 17.14 -22.13 -11.69
CA PHE A 368 15.75 -21.71 -11.66
C PHE A 368 14.94 -22.31 -12.83
N LEU A 369 15.55 -22.41 -14.01
CA LEU A 369 14.97 -23.06 -15.19
C LEU A 369 14.61 -24.53 -14.92
N GLU A 370 15.49 -25.27 -14.25
CA GLU A 370 15.23 -26.66 -13.84
C GLU A 370 14.06 -26.80 -12.85
N ALA A 371 13.71 -25.72 -12.15
CA ALA A 371 12.56 -25.63 -11.27
C ALA A 371 11.32 -25.02 -11.93
N GLY A 372 11.38 -24.73 -13.23
CA GLY A 372 10.27 -24.24 -14.04
C GLY A 372 10.03 -22.73 -13.97
N TRP A 373 11.03 -21.93 -13.62
CA TRP A 373 10.91 -20.46 -13.64
C TRP A 373 11.04 -19.93 -15.05
N ASP A 374 10.10 -19.07 -15.46
CA ASP A 374 10.04 -18.49 -16.80
C ASP A 374 10.92 -17.24 -16.93
N PHE A 375 12.01 -17.35 -17.70
CA PHE A 375 12.97 -16.26 -17.94
C PHE A 375 12.77 -15.62 -19.31
N VAL A 376 13.03 -14.32 -19.38
CA VAL A 376 13.07 -13.56 -20.64
C VAL A 376 14.01 -14.24 -21.64
N ASP A 377 13.57 -14.31 -22.90
CA ASP A 377 14.28 -14.94 -24.04
C ASP A 377 14.39 -16.48 -23.95
N GLU A 378 13.68 -17.12 -23.02
CA GLU A 378 13.53 -18.57 -22.95
C GLU A 378 12.19 -19.02 -23.56
N THR A 379 12.08 -20.26 -24.04
CA THR A 379 10.85 -20.76 -24.70
C THR A 379 10.41 -22.14 -24.24
N ALA A 380 11.11 -22.78 -23.28
CA ALA A 380 10.85 -24.15 -22.89
C ALA A 380 9.79 -24.28 -21.77
N ASN A 381 9.57 -23.24 -20.95
CA ASN A 381 8.61 -23.29 -19.83
C ASN A 381 7.50 -22.22 -19.87
N GLY A 382 7.41 -21.39 -20.91
CA GLY A 382 6.36 -20.40 -21.06
C GLY A 382 6.69 -19.32 -22.08
N THR A 383 5.83 -18.30 -22.14
CA THR A 383 6.04 -17.03 -22.86
C THR A 383 5.81 -15.84 -21.90
N GLY A 384 5.83 -16.10 -20.59
CA GLY A 384 5.49 -15.13 -19.56
C GLY A 384 6.63 -14.13 -19.32
N ASP A 385 7.87 -14.48 -19.69
CA ASP A 385 9.04 -13.59 -19.63
C ASP A 385 9.12 -12.85 -18.28
N ILE A 386 9.08 -13.62 -17.20
CA ILE A 386 8.81 -13.11 -15.84
C ILE A 386 10.10 -12.66 -15.15
N TRP A 387 11.15 -13.45 -15.29
CA TRP A 387 12.44 -13.24 -14.63
C TRP A 387 13.53 -12.87 -15.62
N TRP A 388 14.50 -12.08 -15.15
CA TRP A 388 15.76 -11.84 -15.83
C TRP A 388 16.92 -12.06 -14.85
N ILE A 389 18.06 -12.54 -15.32
CA ILE A 389 19.27 -12.68 -14.49
C ILE A 389 20.51 -12.26 -15.26
N LEU A 390 21.41 -11.55 -14.58
CA LEU A 390 22.77 -11.31 -15.07
C LEU A 390 23.68 -12.43 -14.56
N GLU A 391 23.84 -13.47 -15.39
CA GLU A 391 24.53 -14.72 -15.05
C GLU A 391 25.88 -14.50 -14.34
N GLY A 392 26.04 -15.11 -13.17
CA GLY A 392 27.25 -15.06 -12.35
C GLY A 392 27.54 -13.71 -11.69
N GLN A 393 26.63 -12.74 -11.76
CA GLN A 393 26.83 -11.39 -11.20
C GLN A 393 25.70 -10.93 -10.29
N ASP A 394 24.45 -11.26 -10.61
CA ASP A 394 23.29 -10.86 -9.81
C ASP A 394 22.28 -12.02 -9.68
N TYR A 395 21.32 -11.85 -8.77
CA TYR A 395 20.20 -12.75 -8.56
C TYR A 395 19.11 -12.52 -9.64
N PRO A 396 18.15 -13.47 -9.82
CA PRO A 396 16.99 -13.23 -10.65
C PRO A 396 16.22 -11.99 -10.20
N ARG A 397 15.84 -11.12 -11.13
CA ARG A 397 14.98 -9.96 -10.90
C ARG A 397 13.73 -10.07 -11.71
N LEU A 398 12.65 -9.47 -11.23
CA LEU A 398 11.40 -9.42 -11.96
C LEU A 398 11.60 -8.50 -13.16
N TRP A 399 11.15 -8.94 -14.34
CA TRP A 399 11.44 -8.21 -15.58
C TRP A 399 10.84 -6.81 -15.60
N TRP A 400 9.67 -6.63 -14.98
CA TRP A 400 9.01 -5.32 -14.87
C TRP A 400 9.84 -4.30 -14.07
N GLU A 401 10.80 -4.72 -13.23
CA GLU A 401 11.74 -3.80 -12.57
C GLU A 401 12.61 -3.03 -13.55
N LEU A 402 12.90 -3.64 -14.71
CA LEU A 402 13.76 -3.09 -15.75
C LEU A 402 12.97 -2.29 -16.79
N MET A 403 11.63 -2.40 -16.78
CA MET A 403 10.71 -1.70 -17.68
C MET A 403 9.55 -1.03 -16.90
N PRO A 404 9.83 0.03 -16.13
CA PRO A 404 8.81 0.67 -15.29
C PRO A 404 7.65 1.32 -16.06
N ASP A 405 7.78 1.53 -17.38
CA ASP A 405 6.83 2.30 -18.20
C ASP A 405 6.02 1.47 -19.23
N GLU A 406 6.17 0.14 -19.29
CA GLU A 406 5.47 -0.73 -20.26
C GLU A 406 4.30 -1.51 -19.60
N PRO A 407 3.04 -1.29 -20.02
CA PRO A 407 1.89 -2.03 -19.48
C PRO A 407 1.89 -3.51 -19.95
N LEU A 408 1.54 -4.43 -19.04
CA LEU A 408 1.59 -5.87 -19.30
C LEU A 408 0.56 -6.41 -20.33
N GLU A 409 -0.26 -5.58 -20.97
CA GLU A 409 -1.22 -6.07 -21.99
C GLU A 409 -0.55 -6.70 -23.22
N ASN A 410 0.78 -6.54 -23.37
CA ASN A 410 1.58 -7.26 -24.37
C ASN A 410 2.08 -8.65 -23.94
N PHE A 411 1.83 -9.09 -22.70
CA PHE A 411 2.34 -10.36 -22.15
C PHE A 411 1.31 -11.49 -22.25
N GLY A 412 0.38 -11.38 -23.19
CA GLY A 412 -0.66 -12.35 -23.46
C GLY A 412 -0.99 -12.46 -24.95
N LYS A 413 -0.03 -12.92 -25.76
CA LYS A 413 -0.28 -13.52 -27.09
C LYS A 413 0.66 -14.66 -27.40
#